data_AF-A0AAD7D2X1-F1
#
_entry.id   AF-A0AAD7D2X1-F1
#
_cell.length_a   1.000
_cell.length_b   1.000
_cell.length_c   1.000
_cell.angle_alpha   90.00
_cell.angle_beta   90.00
_cell.angle_gamma   90.00
#
_symmetry.space_group_name_H-M   'P 1'
#
loop_
_entity.id
_entity.type
_entity.pdbx_description
1 polymer ?
#
loop_
_entity_poly.entity_id
_entity_poly.type
_entity_poly.pdbx_seq_one_letter_code
_entity_poly.pdbx_strand_id
1 'polypeptide(L)' 'MMSGLNGFLRQEFRELELLDRVTHLRFKDKLPRSVTGLYCGKLLCSYKAWKGDHVKDPDHFHDTIKYNPIKD' A
#
# COMPACT_ATOMS: atom_id res chain seq x y z
N MET A 1 -19.48 14.72 15.67
CA MET A 1 -18.52 15.33 14.72
C MET A 1 -17.19 14.60 14.88
N MET A 2 -16.81 13.73 13.94
CA MET A 2 -15.48 13.09 13.99
C MET A 2 -14.51 13.96 13.20
N SER A 3 -13.73 14.76 13.92
CA SER A 3 -12.52 15.41 13.42
C SER A 3 -11.45 14.35 13.20
N GLY A 4 -11.47 13.71 12.02
CA GLY A 4 -10.47 12.75 11.60
C GLY A 4 -10.19 12.93 10.12
N LEU A 5 -8.91 12.91 9.74
CA LEU A 5 -8.43 12.82 8.35
C LEU A 5 -9.40 12.01 7.48
N ASN A 6 -9.98 12.68 6.47
CA ASN A 6 -10.94 12.12 5.52
C ASN A 6 -10.47 10.73 5.05
N GLY A 7 -11.36 9.73 4.99
CA GLY A 7 -11.01 8.36 4.61
C GLY A 7 -10.23 8.27 3.28
N PHE A 8 -10.51 9.21 2.38
CA PHE A 8 -9.76 9.43 1.15
C PHE A 8 -8.28 9.75 1.39
N LEU A 9 -7.97 10.68 2.30
CA LEU A 9 -6.60 11.08 2.58
C LEU A 9 -5.80 9.95 3.24
N ARG A 10 -6.43 9.12 4.09
CA ARG A 10 -5.79 7.90 4.61
C ARG A 10 -5.49 6.88 3.51
N GLN A 11 -6.33 6.82 2.48
CA GLN A 11 -6.11 5.96 1.33
C GLN A 11 -4.89 6.42 0.52
N GLU A 12 -4.78 7.73 0.24
CA GLU A 12 -3.61 8.32 -0.41
C GLU A 12 -2.31 8.01 0.35
N PHE A 13 -2.30 8.18 1.68
CA PHE A 13 -1.13 7.84 2.50
C PHE A 13 -0.76 6.35 2.41
N ARG A 14 -1.74 5.44 2.45
CA ARG A 14 -1.46 4.00 2.28
C ARG A 14 -0.87 3.69 0.90
N GLU A 15 -1.32 4.39 -0.14
CA GLU A 15 -0.80 4.20 -1.49
C GLU A 15 0.64 4.69 -1.62
N LEU A 16 1.00 5.80 -0.97
CA LEU A 16 2.38 6.28 -0.88
C LEU A 16 3.30 5.27 -0.18
N GLU A 17 2.90 4.74 0.97
CA GLU A 17 3.65 3.71 1.70
C GLU A 17 3.86 2.43 0.86
N LEU A 18 2.85 2.02 0.10
CA LEU A 18 2.98 0.88 -0.81
C LEU A 18 3.95 1.17 -1.97
N LEU A 19 3.95 2.40 -2.52
CA LEU A 19 4.88 2.81 -3.57
C LEU A 19 6.32 2.85 -3.06
N ASP A 20 6.54 3.36 -1.84
CA ASP A 20 7.85 3.33 -1.20
C ASP A 20 8.35 1.87 -1.05
N ARG A 21 7.46 0.98 -0.59
CA ARG A 21 7.79 -0.44 -0.47
C ARG A 21 8.14 -1.08 -1.81
N VAL A 22 7.39 -0.78 -2.87
CA VAL A 22 7.69 -1.24 -4.23
C VAL A 22 9.09 -0.77 -4.65
N THR A 23 9.43 0.48 -4.36
CA THR A 23 10.72 1.09 -4.69
C THR A 23 11.86 0.40 -3.94
N HIS A 24 11.69 0.15 -2.64
CA HIS A 24 12.66 -0.59 -1.81
C HIS A 24 12.87 -2.03 -2.30
N LEU A 25 11.80 -2.72 -2.68
CA LEU A 25 11.89 -4.09 -3.21
C LEU A 25 12.57 -4.13 -4.57
N ARG A 26 12.32 -3.15 -5.45
CA ARG A 26 13.06 -3.01 -6.72
C ARG A 26 14.54 -2.78 -6.48
N PHE A 27 14.88 -1.85 -5.58
CA PHE A 27 16.26 -1.56 -5.24
C PHE A 27 17.00 -2.79 -4.72
N LYS A 28 16.32 -3.65 -3.94
CA LYS A 28 16.86 -4.90 -3.42
C LYS A 28 16.82 -6.09 -4.39
N ASP A 29 16.35 -5.90 -5.63
CA ASP A 29 16.09 -6.97 -6.60
C ASP A 29 15.19 -8.11 -6.05
N LYS A 30 14.24 -7.74 -5.18
CA LYS A 30 13.26 -8.66 -4.56
C LYS A 30 11.87 -8.51 -5.15
N LEU A 31 11.70 -7.63 -6.13
CA LEU A 31 10.43 -7.43 -6.82
C LEU A 31 10.50 -8.10 -8.21
N PRO A 32 9.58 -9.02 -8.53
CA PRO A 32 9.54 -9.61 -9.86
C PRO A 32 9.36 -8.57 -10.96
N ARG A 33 9.98 -8.81 -12.12
CA ARG A 33 9.84 -7.94 -13.31
C ARG A 33 8.41 -7.87 -13.84
N SER A 34 7.57 -8.85 -13.52
CA SER A 34 6.14 -8.86 -13.84
C SER A 34 5.33 -7.81 -13.08
N VAL A 35 5.86 -7.29 -11.95
CA VAL A 35 5.24 -6.18 -11.23
C VAL A 35 5.62 -4.88 -11.93
N THR A 36 4.69 -4.30 -12.69
CA THR A 36 4.94 -3.10 -13.49
C THR A 36 3.67 -2.27 -13.68
N GLY A 37 3.82 -1.02 -14.11
CA GLY A 37 2.71 -0.14 -14.42
C GLY A 37 3.20 1.20 -14.98
N LEU A 38 2.44 1.75 -15.95
CA LEU A 38 2.75 3.02 -16.59
C LEU A 38 2.58 4.22 -15.62
N TYR A 39 1.71 4.08 -14.63
CA TYR A 39 1.42 5.08 -13.61
C TYR A 39 1.19 4.41 -12.25
N CYS A 40 1.23 5.20 -11.18
CA CYS A 40 1.17 4.72 -9.79
C CYS A 40 0.03 3.73 -9.53
N GLY A 41 -1.20 4.07 -9.93
CA GLY A 41 -2.35 3.19 -9.75
C GLY A 41 -2.19 1.82 -10.43
N LYS A 42 -1.67 1.77 -11.67
CA LYS A 42 -1.44 0.50 -12.39
C LYS A 42 -0.33 -0.32 -11.73
N LEU A 43 0.75 0.34 -11.30
CA LEU A 43 1.87 -0.29 -10.60
C LEU A 43 1.41 -0.89 -9.26
N LEU A 44 0.60 -0.14 -8.50
CA LEU A 44 0.01 -0.62 -7.26
C LEU A 44 -0.93 -1.79 -7.48
N CYS A 45 -1.79 -1.75 -8.50
CA CYS A 45 -2.64 -2.91 -8.84
C CYS A 45 -1.81 -4.16 -9.17
N SER A 46 -0.75 -4.00 -9.97
CA SER A 46 0.16 -5.11 -10.31
C SER A 46 0.90 -5.65 -9.08
N TYR A 47 1.39 -4.76 -8.22
CA TYR A 47 2.02 -5.14 -6.96
C TYR A 47 1.06 -5.87 -6.03
N LYS A 48 -0.18 -5.37 -5.91
CA LYS A 48 -1.22 -5.98 -5.08
C LYS A 48 -1.61 -7.37 -5.60
N ALA A 49 -1.71 -7.54 -6.92
CA ALA A 49 -1.99 -8.83 -7.55
C ALA A 49 -0.85 -9.85 -7.29
N TRP A 50 0.41 -9.41 -7.32
CA TRP A 50 1.54 -10.28 -7.02
C TRP A 50 1.63 -10.66 -5.53
N LYS A 51 1.45 -9.69 -4.63
CA LYS A 51 1.60 -9.88 -3.19
C LYS A 51 0.40 -10.60 -2.56
N GLY A 52 -0.79 -10.47 -3.15
CA GLY A 52 -2.03 -11.06 -2.64
C GLY A 52 -2.52 -10.41 -1.34
N ASP A 53 -3.13 -11.20 -0.45
CA ASP A 53 -3.71 -10.69 0.80
C ASP A 53 -2.68 -10.06 1.77
N HIS A 54 -1.39 -10.39 1.62
CA HIS A 54 -0.29 -9.80 2.38
C HIS A 54 0.03 -8.34 2.01
N VAL A 55 -0.75 -7.71 1.12
CA VAL A 55 -0.72 -6.24 0.93
C VAL A 55 -1.20 -5.53 2.19
N LYS A 56 -2.11 -6.15 2.95
CA LYS A 56 -2.65 -5.60 4.19
C LYS A 56 -1.73 -5.88 5.39
N ASP A 57 -0.44 -5.99 5.14
CA ASP A 57 0.57 -6.25 6.17
C ASP A 57 0.71 -5.00 7.06
N PRO A 58 0.34 -5.09 8.36
CA PRO A 58 0.38 -3.97 9.28
C PRO A 58 1.80 -3.56 9.69
N ASP A 59 2.86 -4.30 9.34
CA ASP A 59 4.21 -3.97 9.80
C ASP A 59 4.82 -2.74 9.12
N HIS A 60 4.40 -2.38 7.89
CA HIS A 60 4.96 -1.21 7.18
C HIS A 60 4.10 0.03 7.26
N PHE A 61 2.82 -0.07 7.64
CA PHE A 61 1.98 1.10 7.77
C PHE A 61 2.16 1.77 9.13
N HIS A 62 2.25 3.09 9.15
CA HIS A 62 2.14 3.85 10.38
C HIS A 62 0.80 3.55 11.08
N ASP A 63 0.79 3.45 12.41
CA ASP A 63 -0.37 3.00 13.20
C ASP A 63 -1.67 3.77 12.90
N THR A 64 -1.56 5.04 12.53
CA THR A 64 -2.70 5.93 12.24
C THR A 64 -3.37 5.66 10.88
N ILE A 65 -2.69 4.98 9.95
CA ILE A 65 -3.17 4.70 8.58
C ILE A 65 -3.38 3.20 8.32
N LYS A 66 -3.01 2.34 9.28
CA LYS A 66 -3.36 0.92 9.27
C LYS A 66 -4.85 0.74 9.01
N TYR A 67 -5.19 -0.36 8.34
CA TYR A 67 -6.59 -0.75 8.23
C TYR A 67 -7.11 -1.03 9.63
N ASN A 68 -8.08 -0.24 10.10
CA ASN A 68 -8.77 -0.57 11.35
C ASN A 68 -9.39 -1.97 11.17
N PRO A 69 -9.22 -2.88 12.14
CA PRO A 69 -10.08 -4.07 12.18
C PRO A 69 -11.53 -3.58 12.23
N ILE A 70 -12.37 -4.15 11.39
CA ILE A 70 -13.82 -3.99 11.52
C ILE A 70 -14.14 -4.52 12.92
N LYS A 71 -14.62 -3.64 13.81
CA LYS A 71 -15.18 -4.10 15.08
C LYS A 71 -16.55 -4.71 14.73
N ASP A 72 -16.68 -6.01 14.92
CA ASP A 72 -17.98 -6.69 14.99
C ASP A 72 -18.86 -6.07 16.10
#